data_AF-A0A944CSK7-F1
#
_entry.id   AF-A0A944CSK7-F1
#
_cell.length_a   1.000
_cell.length_b   1.000
_cell.length_c   1.000
_cell.angle_alpha   90.00
_cell.angle_beta   90.00
_cell.angle_gamma   90.00
#
_symmetry.space_group_name_H-M   'P 1'
#
loop_
_entity.id
_entity.type
_entity.pdbx_description
1 polymer ?
#
loop_
_entity_poly.entity_id
_entity_poly.type
_entity_poly.pdbx_seq_one_letter_code
_entity_poly.pdbx_strand_id
1 'polypeptide(L)'
;KGFAIKPSDGCVYAPFDAMVRQVFTTRHAVGLVSEDGIVLLIHIGIGTVKLKGTGFVSYVIEGEHVKKGDKLIEFWDPAIKKAGLDDTVIVTVTNSHVFNDFVMKAPAGTNVQAGDDVLTLN
;
A
#
# COMPACT_ATOMS: atom_id res chain seq x y z
N LYS A 1 -7.26 -2.23 10.99
CA LYS A 1 -6.94 -0.81 11.32
C LYS A 1 -5.89 -0.32 10.32
N GLY A 2 -5.76 0.98 10.10
CA GLY A 2 -4.85 1.48 9.08
C GLY A 2 -4.86 2.99 8.96
N PHE A 3 -4.28 3.49 7.87
CA PHE A 3 -4.26 4.89 7.49
C PHE A 3 -4.39 5.01 5.97
N ALA A 4 -4.52 6.24 5.49
CA ALA A 4 -4.54 6.52 4.06
C ALA A 4 -3.57 7.66 3.74
N ILE A 5 -3.00 7.62 2.55
CA ILE A 5 -2.08 8.62 2.02
C ILE A 5 -2.73 9.23 0.78
N LYS A 6 -2.81 10.56 0.72
CA LYS A 6 -3.07 11.26 -0.52
C LYS A 6 -1.73 11.36 -1.27
N PRO A 7 -1.54 10.65 -2.40
CA PRO A 7 -0.23 10.58 -3.02
C PRO A 7 0.17 11.91 -3.68
N SER A 8 1.46 12.23 -3.61
CA SER A 8 2.10 13.26 -4.44
C SER A 8 2.84 12.68 -5.65
N ASP A 9 3.09 11.37 -5.65
CA ASP A 9 3.68 10.62 -6.76
C ASP A 9 3.00 9.25 -6.94
N GLY A 10 3.44 8.51 -7.95
CA GLY A 10 2.86 7.24 -8.36
C GLY A 10 3.53 5.99 -7.78
N CYS A 11 4.36 6.06 -6.75
CA CYS A 11 5.17 4.91 -6.33
C CYS A 11 4.75 4.33 -4.97
N VAL A 12 4.60 3.01 -4.93
CA VAL A 12 4.38 2.24 -3.70
C VAL A 12 5.60 1.38 -3.42
N TYR A 13 6.13 1.50 -2.21
CA TYR A 13 7.30 0.76 -1.74
C TYR A 13 6.94 -0.16 -0.56
N ALA A 14 7.73 -1.21 -0.38
CA ALA A 14 7.61 -2.13 0.75
C ALA A 14 7.90 -1.39 2.07
N PRO A 15 6.95 -1.36 3.03
CA PRO A 15 7.14 -0.65 4.30
C PRO A 15 8.06 -1.42 5.29
N PHE A 16 8.23 -2.71 5.08
CA PHE A 16 9.05 -3.63 5.87
C PHE A 16 9.42 -4.86 5.03
N ASP A 17 10.33 -5.68 5.53
CA ASP A 17 10.68 -6.97 4.94
C ASP A 17 9.47 -7.92 4.98
N ALA A 18 9.09 -8.47 3.83
CA ALA A 18 7.86 -9.23 3.70
C ALA A 18 7.90 -10.27 2.59
N MET A 19 7.01 -11.25 2.68
CA MET A 19 6.58 -12.04 1.53
C MET A 19 5.36 -11.36 0.87
N VAL A 20 5.40 -11.23 -0.45
CA VAL A 20 4.26 -10.78 -1.27
C VAL A 20 3.22 -11.89 -1.27
N ARG A 21 2.15 -11.71 -0.50
CA ARG A 21 1.10 -12.72 -0.33
C ARG A 21 0.11 -12.76 -1.48
N GLN A 22 -0.13 -11.60 -2.11
CA GLN A 22 -1.06 -11.48 -3.21
C GLN A 22 -0.76 -10.24 -4.05
N VAL A 23 -0.74 -10.40 -5.37
CA VAL A 23 -0.82 -9.28 -6.33
C VAL A 23 -2.15 -9.40 -7.06
N PHE A 24 -2.98 -8.36 -6.99
CA PHE A 24 -4.30 -8.41 -7.63
C PHE A 24 -4.17 -8.34 -9.15
N THR A 25 -5.06 -9.01 -9.90
CA THR A 25 -4.98 -9.10 -11.37
C THR A 25 -4.93 -7.73 -12.06
N THR A 26 -5.65 -6.74 -11.53
CA THR A 26 -5.65 -5.36 -12.06
C THR A 26 -4.57 -4.47 -11.44
N ARG A 27 -3.66 -5.04 -10.64
CA ARG A 27 -2.44 -4.41 -10.09
C ARG A 27 -2.65 -3.13 -9.27
N HIS A 28 -3.87 -2.90 -8.80
CA HIS A 28 -4.22 -1.74 -7.95
C HIS A 28 -4.01 -2.02 -6.46
N ALA A 29 -3.67 -3.25 -6.08
CA ALA A 29 -3.46 -3.61 -4.69
C ALA A 29 -2.41 -4.71 -4.55
N VAL A 30 -1.73 -4.72 -3.41
CA VAL A 30 -0.74 -5.73 -3.01
C VAL A 30 -0.93 -6.10 -1.55
N GLY A 31 -0.93 -7.40 -1.27
CA GLY A 31 -0.95 -7.96 0.08
C GLY A 31 0.46 -8.42 0.47
N LEU A 32 0.90 -8.05 1.67
CA LEU A 32 2.21 -8.37 2.23
C LEU A 32 2.04 -9.09 3.57
N VAL A 33 2.95 -10.02 3.86
CA VAL A 33 3.03 -10.69 5.17
C VAL A 33 4.46 -10.53 5.69
N SER A 34 4.63 -9.89 6.84
CA SER A 34 5.95 -9.83 7.50
C SER A 34 6.28 -11.16 8.19
N GLU A 35 7.57 -11.38 8.49
CA GLU A 35 8.00 -12.54 9.30
C GLU A 35 7.38 -12.54 10.71
N ASP A 36 7.14 -11.35 11.27
CA ASP A 36 6.46 -11.15 12.56
C ASP A 36 4.92 -11.29 12.49
N GLY A 37 4.38 -11.70 11.34
CA GLY A 37 2.95 -12.01 11.18
C GLY A 37 2.04 -10.82 10.90
N ILE A 38 2.57 -9.65 10.55
CA ILE A 38 1.76 -8.50 10.10
C ILE A 38 1.19 -8.83 8.71
N VAL A 39 -0.13 -8.82 8.55
CA VAL A 39 -0.80 -9.00 7.25
C VAL A 39 -1.30 -7.64 6.76
N LEU A 40 -0.55 -7.03 5.83
CA LEU A 40 -0.81 -5.70 5.31
C LEU A 40 -1.42 -5.74 3.92
N LEU A 41 -2.44 -4.93 3.68
CA LEU A 41 -2.99 -4.65 2.35
C LEU A 41 -2.73 -3.19 2.00
N ILE A 42 -2.08 -2.96 0.86
CA ILE A 42 -1.95 -1.62 0.25
C ILE A 42 -2.88 -1.59 -0.96
N HIS A 43 -3.88 -0.71 -0.94
CA HIS A 43 -4.89 -0.56 -1.98
C HIS A 43 -4.85 0.85 -2.57
N ILE A 44 -4.55 0.96 -3.86
CA ILE A 44 -4.34 2.22 -4.56
C ILE A 44 -5.66 2.72 -5.14
N GLY A 45 -6.14 3.84 -4.61
CA GLY A 45 -7.36 4.52 -5.06
C GLY A 45 -8.65 3.78 -4.73
N ILE A 46 -9.78 4.43 -4.98
CA ILE A 46 -11.12 3.89 -4.70
C ILE A 46 -11.83 3.58 -6.01
N GLY A 47 -12.23 2.31 -6.21
CA GLY A 47 -12.88 1.86 -7.43
C GLY A 47 -11.94 1.65 -8.63
N THR A 48 -10.62 1.72 -8.41
CA THR A 48 -9.56 1.58 -9.42
C THR A 48 -9.51 0.22 -10.10
N VAL A 49 -10.12 -0.82 -9.52
CA VAL A 49 -10.36 -2.10 -10.21
C VAL A 49 -11.04 -1.92 -11.57
N LYS A 50 -11.89 -0.89 -11.73
CA LYS A 50 -12.58 -0.54 -12.98
C LYS A 50 -11.63 -0.15 -14.12
N LEU A 51 -10.40 0.26 -13.79
CA LEU A 51 -9.36 0.60 -14.77
C LEU A 51 -8.74 -0.64 -15.42
N LYS A 52 -9.05 -1.85 -14.93
CA LYS A 52 -8.60 -3.12 -15.49
C LYS A 52 -7.07 -3.19 -15.69
N GLY A 53 -6.32 -2.59 -14.76
CA GLY A 53 -4.86 -2.52 -14.81
C GLY A 53 -4.27 -1.43 -15.69
N THR A 54 -5.09 -0.58 -16.31
CA THR A 54 -4.63 0.62 -17.02
C THR A 54 -4.05 1.60 -16.03
N GLY A 55 -2.83 2.07 -16.29
CA GLY A 55 -2.13 3.01 -15.43
C GLY A 55 -1.48 2.38 -14.20
N PHE A 56 -1.32 1.05 -14.15
CA PHE A 56 -0.61 0.34 -13.10
C PHE A 56 0.48 -0.57 -13.68
N VAL A 57 1.64 -0.58 -13.03
CA VAL A 57 2.75 -1.50 -13.27
C VAL A 57 3.10 -2.13 -11.94
N SER A 58 3.13 -3.47 -11.89
CA SER A 58 3.62 -4.18 -10.71
C SER A 58 5.04 -4.65 -10.99
N TYR A 59 5.91 -4.54 -10.00
CA TYR A 59 7.32 -4.92 -10.04
C TYR A 59 7.60 -6.21 -9.27
N VAL A 60 6.56 -6.82 -8.70
CA VAL A 60 6.65 -8.01 -7.86
C VAL A 60 5.59 -9.02 -8.26
N ILE A 61 5.80 -10.27 -7.86
CA ILE A 61 4.83 -11.36 -8.05
C ILE A 61 4.46 -12.03 -6.72
N GLU A 62 3.34 -12.77 -6.70
CA GLU A 62 2.97 -13.55 -5.52
C GLU A 62 4.04 -14.60 -5.17
N GLY A 63 4.35 -14.72 -3.88
CA GLY A 63 5.39 -15.59 -3.34
C GLY A 63 6.79 -14.98 -3.30
N GLU A 64 6.99 -13.80 -3.90
CA GLU A 64 8.28 -13.11 -3.87
C GLU A 64 8.59 -12.53 -2.48
N HIS A 65 9.86 -12.55 -2.07
CA HIS A 65 10.34 -11.86 -0.88
C HIS A 65 10.86 -10.48 -1.25
N VAL A 66 10.43 -9.46 -0.50
CA VAL A 66 10.83 -8.07 -0.67
C VAL A 66 11.47 -7.53 0.60
N LYS A 67 12.36 -6.56 0.44
CA LYS A 67 13.00 -5.79 1.52
C LYS A 67 12.36 -4.44 1.69
N LYS A 68 12.44 -3.87 2.90
CA LYS A 68 11.99 -2.48 3.15
C LYS A 68 12.60 -1.54 2.11
N GLY A 69 11.74 -0.75 1.44
CA GLY A 69 12.13 0.19 0.40
C GLY A 69 12.09 -0.38 -1.02
N ASP A 70 11.88 -1.67 -1.22
CA ASP A 70 11.72 -2.24 -2.56
C ASP A 70 10.45 -1.69 -3.24
N LYS A 71 10.53 -1.41 -4.53
CA LYS A 71 9.41 -0.89 -5.31
C LYS A 71 8.42 -2.02 -5.61
N LEU A 72 7.14 -1.82 -5.27
CA LEU A 72 6.10 -2.83 -5.40
C LEU A 72 5.20 -2.56 -6.62
N ILE A 73 4.64 -1.36 -6.66
CA ILE A 73 3.69 -0.93 -7.69
C ILE A 73 4.02 0.52 -8.07
N GLU A 74 3.94 0.81 -9.35
CA GLU A 74 3.82 2.16 -9.86
C GLU A 74 2.43 2.35 -10.46
N PHE A 75 1.84 3.51 -10.20
CA PHE A 75 0.55 3.89 -10.74
C PHE A 75 0.60 5.32 -11.29
N TRP A 76 -0.26 5.61 -12.25
CA TRP A 76 -0.36 6.94 -12.83
C TRP A 76 -1.60 7.66 -12.28
N ASP A 77 -1.38 8.51 -11.28
CA ASP A 77 -2.44 9.28 -10.62
C ASP A 77 -3.35 10.10 -11.57
N PRO A 78 -2.86 10.71 -12.67
CA PRO A 78 -3.70 11.46 -13.59
C PRO A 78 -4.64 10.55 -14.38
N ALA A 79 -4.28 9.28 -14.64
CA ALA A 79 -5.21 8.33 -15.24
C ALA A 79 -6.36 8.00 -14.27
N ILE A 80 -6.06 7.83 -12.98
CA ILE A 80 -7.09 7.58 -11.94
C ILE A 80 -8.03 8.79 -11.86
N LYS A 81 -7.47 10.00 -11.75
CA LYS A 81 -8.24 11.25 -11.71
C LYS A 81 -9.07 11.49 -12.96
N LYS A 82 -8.51 11.23 -14.16
CA LYS A 82 -9.22 11.36 -15.44
C LYS A 82 -10.41 10.40 -15.56
N ALA A 83 -10.35 9.25 -14.90
CA ALA A 83 -11.48 8.32 -14.80
C ALA A 83 -12.52 8.73 -13.74
N GLY A 84 -12.35 9.87 -13.06
CA GLY A 84 -13.25 10.35 -12.01
C GLY A 84 -13.16 9.53 -10.72
N LEU A 85 -12.03 8.88 -10.48
CA LEU A 85 -11.79 8.05 -9.29
C LEU A 85 -10.86 8.77 -8.31
N ASP A 86 -10.96 8.39 -7.03
CA ASP A 86 -10.04 8.86 -5.99
C ASP A 86 -8.73 8.06 -6.05
N ASP A 87 -7.59 8.74 -6.03
CA ASP A 87 -6.24 8.17 -6.01
C ASP A 87 -5.68 7.94 -4.60
N THR A 88 -6.47 8.22 -3.55
CA THR A 88 -6.08 7.96 -2.15
C THR A 88 -5.64 6.50 -1.95
N VAL A 89 -4.42 6.32 -1.45
CA VAL A 89 -3.83 5.00 -1.18
C VAL A 89 -4.16 4.59 0.25
N ILE A 90 -4.79 3.43 0.41
CA ILE A 90 -5.23 2.90 1.71
C ILE A 90 -4.24 1.83 2.16
N VAL A 91 -3.69 1.98 3.36
CA VAL A 91 -2.77 1.03 3.99
C VAL A 91 -3.46 0.42 5.20
N THR A 92 -3.79 -0.87 5.12
CA THR A 92 -4.59 -1.56 6.14
C THR A 92 -3.86 -2.78 6.68
N VAL A 93 -3.72 -2.84 8.00
CA VAL A 93 -3.36 -4.07 8.72
C VAL A 93 -4.64 -4.89 8.88
N THR A 94 -4.74 -5.97 8.12
CA THR A 94 -5.95 -6.79 7.99
C THR A 94 -6.18 -7.67 9.21
N ASN A 95 -5.12 -8.16 9.83
CA ASN A 95 -5.16 -8.90 11.09
C ASN A 95 -4.97 -7.98 12.32
N SER A 96 -5.40 -6.72 12.27
CA SER A 96 -5.10 -5.75 13.35
C SER A 96 -5.60 -6.11 14.75
N HIS A 97 -6.44 -7.14 14.89
CA HIS A 97 -6.93 -7.63 16.18
C HIS A 97 -5.88 -8.43 16.96
N VAL A 98 -4.78 -8.86 16.32
CA VAL A 98 -3.69 -9.60 16.99
C VAL A 98 -2.66 -8.68 17.65
N PHE A 99 -2.75 -7.36 17.42
CA PHE A 99 -1.84 -6.36 17.97
C PHE A 99 -2.55 -5.56 19.05
N ASN A 100 -1.83 -5.23 20.12
CA ASN A 100 -2.39 -4.49 21.25
C ASN A 100 -2.42 -3.00 20.96
N ASP A 101 -1.32 -2.49 20.40
CA ASP A 101 -1.15 -1.06 20.15
C ASP A 101 -1.07 -0.74 18.66
N PHE A 102 -1.68 0.39 18.32
CA PHE A 102 -1.69 0.95 16.97
C PHE A 102 -1.34 2.43 17.09
N VAL A 103 -0.04 2.72 17.12
CA VAL A 103 0.46 4.07 17.43
C VAL A 103 0.75 4.81 16.14
N MET A 104 -0.12 5.76 15.81
CA MET A 104 0.13 6.70 14.70
C MET A 104 1.28 7.62 15.08
N LYS A 105 2.34 7.63 14.26
CA LYS A 105 3.51 8.50 14.42
C LYS A 105 3.34 9.82 13.66
N ALA A 106 2.52 9.82 12.61
CA ALA A 106 2.15 11.00 11.86
C ALA A 106 0.65 11.33 12.07
N PRO A 107 0.31 12.53 12.57
CA PRO A 107 -1.06 13.02 12.60
C PRO A 107 -1.69 13.13 11.22
N ALA A 108 -3.02 13.16 11.16
CA ALA A 108 -3.74 13.41 9.91
C ALA A 108 -3.37 14.79 9.33
N GLY A 109 -3.12 14.85 8.03
CA GLY A 109 -2.69 16.06 7.33
C GLY A 109 -1.18 16.31 7.34
N THR A 110 -0.39 15.45 7.99
CA THR A 110 1.07 15.50 7.90
C THR A 110 1.56 14.99 6.55
N ASN A 111 2.49 15.71 5.93
CA ASN A 111 3.21 15.25 4.75
C ASN A 111 4.28 14.22 5.16
N VAL A 112 4.37 13.13 4.42
CA VAL A 112 5.32 12.04 4.66
C VAL A 112 6.03 11.68 3.36
N GLN A 113 7.24 11.14 3.47
CA GLN A 113 8.02 10.61 2.35
C GLN A 113 8.06 9.08 2.42
N ALA A 114 8.33 8.44 1.27
CA ALA A 114 8.55 7.00 1.24
C ALA A 114 9.70 6.62 2.18
N GLY A 115 9.42 5.68 3.09
CA GLY A 115 10.38 5.23 4.11
C GLY A 115 10.16 5.82 5.51
N ASP A 116 9.35 6.88 5.64
CA ASP A 116 8.98 7.44 6.94
C ASP A 116 8.13 6.45 7.76
N ASP A 117 8.34 6.45 9.08
CA ASP A 117 7.54 5.66 10.00
C ASP A 117 6.21 6.37 10.28
N VAL A 118 5.12 5.88 9.69
CA VAL A 118 3.76 6.45 9.84
C VAL A 118 2.98 5.78 10.97
N LEU A 119 3.24 4.50 11.21
CA LEU A 119 2.51 3.64 12.14
C LEU A 119 3.46 2.64 12.78
N THR A 120 3.36 2.47 14.10
CA THR A 120 4.03 1.39 14.84
C THR A 120 2.99 0.46 15.45
N LEU A 121 3.27 -0.85 15.41
CA LEU A 121 2.47 -1.92 16.00
C LEU A 121 3.26 -2.54 17.17
N ASN A 122 2.59 -2.81 18.30
CA ASN A 122 3.14 -3.58 19.43
C ASN A 122 2.15 -4.65 19.89
#